data_AF-A0A1L6PVG0-F1
#
_entry.id   AF-A0A1L6PVG0-F1
#
_cell.length_a   1.000
_cell.length_b   1.000
_cell.length_c   1.000
_cell.angle_alpha   90.00
_cell.angle_beta   90.00
_cell.angle_gamma   90.00
#
_symmetry.space_group_name_H-M   'P 1'
#
loop_
_entity.id
_entity.type
_entity.pdbx_description
1 polymer ?
#
loop_
_entity_poly.entity_id
_entity_poly.type
_entity_poly.pdbx_seq_one_letter_code
_entity_poly.pdbx_strand_id
1 'polypeptide(L)' 'MRLVPDRVAGMGLEALTSEFQRIMGIVAGADGPVMAKDVAMALGRELTPGKVEPVRGQLRKLADRGWLNRTGSGRYLPR' A
#
# COMPACT_ATOMS: atom_id res chain seq x y z
N MET A 1 18.65 -2.41 7.11
CA MET A 1 17.34 -2.88 7.60
C MET A 1 16.30 -2.69 6.51
N ARG A 2 15.58 -3.74 6.10
CA ARG A 2 14.59 -3.66 5.02
C ARG A 2 13.25 -3.20 5.61
N LEU A 3 12.70 -2.08 5.14
CA LEU A 3 11.46 -1.51 5.69
C LEU A 3 10.19 -2.33 5.38
N VAL A 4 10.24 -3.17 4.34
CA VAL A 4 9.17 -4.10 3.96
C VAL A 4 9.83 -5.44 3.63
N PRO A 5 9.62 -6.49 4.45
CA PRO A 5 10.09 -7.85 4.14
C PRO A 5 9.34 -8.45 2.95
N ASP A 6 9.87 -9.50 2.32
CA ASP A 6 9.11 -10.29 1.36
C ASP A 6 8.02 -11.06 2.13
N ARG A 7 6.78 -11.07 1.62
CA ARG A 7 5.69 -11.79 2.28
C ARG A 7 5.83 -13.30 2.08
N VAL A 8 5.76 -14.03 3.20
CA VAL A 8 5.63 -15.50 3.22
C VAL A 8 4.28 -15.90 3.82
N ALA A 9 3.84 -17.14 3.58
CA ALA A 9 2.59 -17.66 4.13
C ALA A 9 2.62 -17.62 5.67
N GLY A 10 1.49 -17.26 6.29
CA GLY A 10 1.36 -17.15 7.74
C GLY A 10 1.88 -15.85 8.36
N MET A 11 2.48 -14.94 7.57
CA MET A 11 2.95 -13.65 8.06
C MET A 11 1.82 -12.62 8.12
N GLY A 12 1.60 -12.02 9.29
CA GLY A 12 0.62 -10.95 9.50
C GLY A 12 1.20 -9.55 9.30
N LEU A 13 0.34 -8.54 9.45
CA LEU A 13 0.70 -7.13 9.25
C LEU A 13 1.70 -6.62 10.29
N GLU A 14 1.81 -7.27 11.44
CA GLU A 14 2.78 -6.96 12.51
C GLU A 14 4.25 -7.06 12.06
N ALA A 15 4.53 -7.74 10.95
CA ALA A 15 5.85 -7.77 10.33
C ALA A 15 6.22 -6.46 9.57
N LEU A 16 5.24 -5.57 9.37
CA LEU A 16 5.41 -4.27 8.70
C LEU A 16 5.56 -3.15 9.74
N THR A 17 6.18 -2.03 9.34
CA THR A 17 6.14 -0.82 10.18
C THR A 17 4.73 -0.26 10.26
N SER A 18 4.42 0.51 11.30
CA SER A 18 3.09 1.09 11.52
C SER A 18 2.57 1.89 10.32
N GLU A 19 3.45 2.56 9.57
CA GLU A 19 3.06 3.28 8.34
C GLU A 19 2.53 2.32 7.26
N PHE A 20 3.25 1.22 7.01
CA PHE A 20 2.82 0.22 6.02
C PHE A 20 1.60 -0.56 6.50
N GLN A 21 1.46 -0.82 7.80
CA GLN A 21 0.23 -1.40 8.37
C GLN A 21 -0.98 -0.50 8.10
N ARG A 22 -0.84 0.82 8.27
CA ARG A 22 -1.91 1.79 8.00
C ARG A 22 -2.32 1.79 6.53
N ILE A 23 -1.34 1.77 5.62
CA ILE A 23 -1.59 1.66 4.17
C ILE A 23 -2.33 0.34 3.84
N MET A 24 -1.89 -0.79 4.41
CA MET A 24 -2.54 -2.08 4.22
C MET A 24 -3.99 -2.05 4.70
N GLY A 25 -4.26 -1.45 5.85
CA GLY A 25 -5.62 -1.28 6.38
C GLY A 25 -6.53 -0.47 5.46
N ILE A 26 -6.02 0.62 4.87
CA ILE A 26 -6.77 1.44 3.90
C ILE A 26 -7.12 0.63 2.65
N VAL A 27 -6.14 -0.10 2.09
CA VAL A 27 -6.36 -0.90 0.88
C VAL A 27 -7.31 -2.07 1.16
N ALA A 28 -7.23 -2.69 2.33
CA ALA A 28 -8.09 -3.81 2.73
C ALA A 28 -9.52 -3.38 3.10
N GLY A 29 -9.70 -2.14 3.58
CA GLY A 29 -11.00 -1.58 3.93
C GLY A 29 -11.74 -0.92 2.76
N ALA A 30 -11.18 -0.93 1.55
CA ALA A 30 -11.81 -0.35 0.37
C ALA A 30 -12.74 -1.35 -0.33
N ASP A 31 -13.84 -0.87 -0.90
CA ASP A 31 -14.82 -1.69 -1.65
C ASP A 31 -14.31 -2.19 -3.02
N GLY A 32 -13.03 -1.98 -3.32
CA GLY A 32 -12.41 -2.41 -4.57
C GLY A 32 -10.98 -1.91 -4.75
N PRO A 33 -10.36 -2.16 -5.92
CA PRO A 33 -8.99 -1.74 -6.18
C PRO A 33 -8.81 -0.23 -6.13
N VAL A 34 -7.84 0.25 -5.35
CA VAL A 34 -7.59 1.67 -5.10
C VAL A 34 -6.38 2.21 -5.87
N MET A 35 -6.38 3.51 -6.14
CA MET A 35 -5.22 4.25 -6.66
C MET A 35 -4.42 4.88 -5.53
N ALA A 36 -3.17 5.26 -5.82
CA ALA A 36 -2.31 5.95 -4.86
C ALA A 36 -2.92 7.26 -4.32
N LYS A 37 -3.72 7.97 -5.14
CA LYS A 37 -4.43 9.18 -4.71
C LYS A 37 -5.51 8.89 -3.66
N ASP A 38 -6.18 7.74 -3.76
CA ASP A 38 -7.24 7.36 -2.82
C ASP A 38 -6.63 7.03 -1.46
N VAL A 39 -5.48 6.34 -1.47
CA VAL A 39 -4.69 6.08 -0.26
C VAL A 39 -4.11 7.38 0.32
N ALA A 40 -3.61 8.30 -0.50
CA ALA A 40 -3.13 9.60 -0.03
C ALA A 40 -4.25 10.40 0.65
N MET A 41 -5.45 10.41 0.06
CA MET A 41 -6.65 11.02 0.63
C MET A 41 -7.02 10.41 1.99
N ALA A 42 -7.06 9.08 2.08
CA ALA A 42 -7.36 8.37 3.33
C ALA A 42 -6.28 8.55 4.41
N LEU A 43 -5.04 8.83 4.02
CA LEU A 43 -3.96 9.22 4.92
C LEU A 43 -4.03 10.70 5.35
N GLY A 44 -5.01 11.47 4.88
CA GLY A 44 -5.13 12.90 5.15
C GLY A 44 -4.05 13.76 4.49
N ARG A 45 -3.45 13.26 3.39
CA ARG A 45 -2.42 14.00 2.64
C ARG A 45 -3.08 14.86 1.56
N GLU A 46 -2.45 15.97 1.23
CA GLU A 46 -2.82 16.75 0.05
C GLU A 46 -2.71 15.89 -1.22
N LEU A 47 -3.55 16.19 -2.21
CA LEU A 47 -3.59 15.46 -3.49
C LEU A 47 -2.67 16.08 -4.55
N THR A 48 -1.61 16.75 -4.11
CA THR A 48 -0.56 17.27 -5.00
C THR A 48 0.37 16.13 -5.45
N PRO A 49 0.96 16.21 -6.66
CA PRO A 49 1.88 15.17 -7.13
C PRO A 49 3.00 14.84 -6.13
N GLY A 50 3.56 15.86 -5.46
CA GLY A 50 4.62 15.70 -4.46
C GLY A 50 4.21 14.89 -3.22
N LYS A 51 2.92 14.74 -2.93
CA LYS A 51 2.42 13.92 -1.81
C LYS A 51 1.87 12.57 -2.27
N VAL A 52 1.36 12.47 -3.50
CA VAL A 52 0.82 11.24 -4.07
C VAL A 52 1.92 10.30 -4.58
N GLU A 53 2.97 10.81 -5.22
CA GLU A 53 4.05 9.96 -5.76
C GLU A 53 4.77 9.13 -4.68
N PRO A 54 5.09 9.67 -3.49
CA PRO A 54 5.63 8.87 -2.41
C PRO A 54 4.71 7.70 -2.00
N VAL A 55 3.40 7.93 -1.92
CA VAL A 55 2.41 6.88 -1.60
C VAL A 55 2.40 5.81 -2.69
N ARG A 56 2.47 6.19 -3.96
CA ARG A 56 2.58 5.24 -5.08
C ARG A 56 3.85 4.39 -4.97
N GLY A 57 4.98 4.98 -4.59
CA GLY A 57 6.22 4.26 -4.33
C GLY A 57 6.08 3.26 -3.18
N GLN A 58 5.37 3.61 -2.11
CA GLN A 58 5.08 2.73 -0.97
C GLN A 58 4.18 1.55 -1.38
N LEU A 59 3.10 1.81 -2.12
CA LEU A 59 2.19 0.78 -2.63
C LEU A 59 2.89 -0.17 -3.60
N ARG A 60 3.72 0.38 -4.50
CA ARG A 60 4.52 -0.44 -5.40
C ARG A 60 5.51 -1.31 -4.64
N LYS A 61 6.18 -0.79 -3.62
CA LYS A 61 7.07 -1.58 -2.77
C LYS A 61 6.33 -2.73 -2.08
N LEU A 62 5.13 -2.48 -1.53
CA LEU A 62 4.31 -3.54 -0.95
C LEU A 62 3.92 -4.61 -1.99
N ALA A 63 3.53 -4.18 -3.20
CA ALA A 63 3.18 -5.10 -4.29
C ALA A 63 4.39 -5.94 -4.75
N ASP A 64 5.54 -5.32 -4.97
CA ASP A 64 6.79 -5.99 -5.37
C ASP A 64 7.27 -6.99 -4.30
N ARG A 65 6.86 -6.78 -3.03
CA ARG A 65 7.15 -7.64 -1.88
C ARG A 65 6.06 -8.69 -1.64
N GLY A 66 5.03 -8.73 -2.49
CA GLY A 66 3.94 -9.70 -2.42
C GLY A 66 2.95 -9.45 -1.28
N TRP A 67 2.89 -8.24 -0.71
CA TRP A 67 1.88 -7.85 0.28
C TRP A 67 0.58 -7.39 -0.34
N LEU A 68 0.65 -6.79 -1.53
CA LEU A 68 -0.50 -6.33 -2.31
C LEU A 68 -0.46 -6.94 -3.71
N ASN A 69 -1.61 -7.02 -4.35
CA ASN A 69 -1.69 -7.20 -5.79
C ASN A 69 -1.71 -5.83 -6.48
N ARG A 70 -1.09 -5.75 -7.66
CA ARG A 70 -1.17 -4.57 -8.54
C ARG A 70 -1.80 -4.98 -9.86
N THR A 71 -2.87 -4.30 -10.25
CA THR A 71 -3.53 -4.53 -11.54
C THR A 71 -2.71 -3.96 -12.70
N GLY A 72 -2.97 -4.43 -13.93
CA GLY A 72 -2.39 -3.83 -15.14
C GLY A 72 -2.73 -2.34 -15.32
N SER A 73 -3.83 -1.88 -14.71
CA SER A 73 -4.25 -0.47 -14.68
C SER A 73 -3.62 0.35 -13.55
N GLY A 74 -2.68 -0.22 -12.78
CA GLY A 74 -1.97 0.47 -11.72
C GLY A 74 -2.79 0.71 -10.44
N ARG A 75 -3.84 -0.08 -10.23
CA ARG A 75 -4.61 -0.11 -8.97
C ARG A 75 -4.08 -1.20 -8.04
N TYR A 76 -4.35 -1.04 -6.75
CA TYR A 76 -3.87 -1.92 -5.70
C TYR A 76 -5.04 -2.53 -4.95
N LEU A 77 -4.89 -3.80 -4.59
CA LEU A 77 -5.87 -4.56 -3.81
C LEU A 77 -5.12 -5.53 -2.89
N PRO A 78 -5.76 -6.00 -1.79
CA PRO A 78 -5.17 -7.01 -0.93
C PRO A 78 -4.77 -8.27 -1.71
N ARG A 79 -3.78 -8.98 -1.17
CA ARG A 79 -3.37 -10.28 -1.71
C ARG A 79 -4.25 -11.41 -1.20
#